data_AF-A0A934SPK9-F1
#
_entry.id   AF-A0A934SPK9-F1
#
_cell.length_a   1.000
_cell.length_b   1.000
_cell.length_c   1.000
_cell.angle_alpha   90.00
_cell.angle_beta   90.00
_cell.angle_gamma   90.00
#
_symmetry.space_group_name_H-M   'P 1'
#
loop_
_entity.id
_entity.type
_entity.pdbx_description
1 polymer ?
#
loop_
_entity_poly.entity_id
_entity_poly.type
_entity_poly.pdbx_seq_one_letter_code
_entity_poly.pdbx_strand_id
1 'polypeptide(L)'
;MAAAVVTLGAVAVPVSANAAVSLSSKTPEQVLAMIGDSTTDAFSGTVKTTSDLGLPSLPAVSGGSSGTDSDISSVLTLLSSAQTARVYVDGPTKVRLQVIKQMAEQDVIRNGKDVWVYDSKKSTAVHTTLPSRRSATPAPTPTASTPAEVARAIVARLDSSTKLSVGTDSSVANRSAYTLVLKPKASGTLVSSVTIAVDAKTGLPLEVSAKARGQKDAAFSIGFSNLVIGKPAERTFEFTPPKSAKVTEKKAPTHSARPDSKNHGGTKTPAGVKPTVVGSGWSAVIVSPKESPLSSLGSVKQFSQLTTAVDGGRVFHTSLLNVLVTDDGRVLAGSVPISRLLAVAAAPSPTT
;
A
#
# COMPACT_ATOMS: atom_id res chain seq x y z
N MET A 1 64.30 34.05 -30.98
CA MET A 1 63.20 34.23 -30.00
C MET A 1 61.93 33.68 -30.62
N ALA A 2 61.35 32.62 -30.05
CA ALA A 2 60.04 32.10 -30.44
C ALA A 2 59.25 31.86 -29.15
N ALA A 3 58.19 32.65 -28.95
CA ALA A 3 57.34 32.58 -27.77
C ALA A 3 56.33 31.44 -27.93
N ALA A 4 56.33 30.49 -27.00
CA ALA A 4 55.31 29.46 -26.88
C ALA A 4 54.11 30.04 -26.11
N VAL A 5 52.97 30.17 -26.78
CA VAL A 5 51.69 30.57 -26.18
C VAL A 5 51.04 29.31 -25.61
N VAL A 6 50.94 29.21 -24.27
CA VAL A 6 50.17 28.17 -23.59
C VAL A 6 48.74 28.67 -23.44
N THR A 7 47.82 28.15 -24.26
CA THR A 7 46.38 28.38 -24.10
C THR A 7 45.84 27.46 -23.00
N LEU A 8 45.48 28.03 -21.85
CA LEU A 8 44.70 27.36 -20.82
C LEU A 8 43.26 27.14 -21.34
N GLY A 9 42.93 25.90 -21.70
CA GLY A 9 41.56 25.50 -22.02
C GLY A 9 40.69 25.49 -20.77
N ALA A 10 39.69 26.36 -20.71
CA ALA A 10 38.66 26.31 -19.68
C ALA A 10 37.77 25.09 -19.91
N VAL A 11 37.87 24.07 -19.06
CA VAL A 11 36.94 22.95 -19.03
C VAL A 11 35.62 23.45 -18.46
N ALA A 12 34.64 23.72 -19.31
CA ALA A 12 33.28 23.99 -18.90
C ALA A 12 32.63 22.69 -18.39
N VAL A 13 32.49 22.55 -17.08
CA VAL A 13 31.67 21.50 -16.47
C VAL A 13 30.21 21.81 -16.81
N PRO A 14 29.46 20.93 -17.51
CA PRO A 14 28.05 21.18 -17.74
C PRO A 14 27.33 21.07 -16.40
N VAL A 15 27.01 22.22 -15.80
CA VAL A 15 26.06 22.30 -14.69
C VAL A 15 24.70 21.94 -15.29
N SER A 16 24.26 20.70 -15.08
CA SER A 16 22.88 20.32 -15.32
C SER A 16 22.00 21.16 -14.41
N ALA A 17 21.42 22.23 -14.94
CA ALA A 17 20.44 23.05 -14.26
C ALA A 17 19.12 22.27 -14.13
N ASN A 18 19.06 21.34 -13.17
CA ASN A 18 17.77 20.98 -12.59
C ASN A 18 17.27 22.24 -11.88
N ALA A 19 16.45 23.03 -12.56
CA ALA A 19 15.80 24.19 -11.95
C ALA A 19 15.13 23.69 -10.67
N ALA A 20 15.62 24.16 -9.52
CA ALA A 20 15.01 23.84 -8.24
C ALA A 20 13.53 24.25 -8.34
N VAL A 21 12.64 23.29 -8.10
CA VAL A 21 11.23 23.60 -7.97
C VAL A 21 11.12 24.55 -6.79
N SER A 22 10.72 25.79 -7.04
CA SER A 22 10.57 26.82 -6.01
C SER A 22 9.10 27.20 -5.95
N LEU A 23 8.42 26.71 -4.93
CA LEU A 23 7.02 27.04 -4.67
C LEU A 23 6.93 28.08 -3.55
N SER A 24 5.80 28.79 -3.49
CA SER A 24 5.51 29.65 -2.34
C SER A 24 5.51 28.83 -1.06
N SER A 25 6.09 29.35 0.02
CA SER A 25 6.13 28.65 1.31
C SER A 25 4.73 28.34 1.82
N LYS A 26 4.56 27.17 2.42
CA LYS A 26 3.33 26.72 3.08
C LYS A 26 3.63 26.08 4.42
N THR A 27 2.70 26.19 5.37
CA THR A 27 2.76 25.43 6.61
C THR A 27 2.32 23.97 6.37
N PRO A 28 2.69 23.02 7.25
CA PRO A 28 2.25 21.64 7.12
C PRO A 28 0.72 21.50 7.11
N GLU A 29 0.03 22.33 7.89
CA GLU A 29 -1.44 22.35 7.99
C GLU A 29 -2.07 22.84 6.69
N GLN A 30 -1.45 23.82 6.02
CA GLN A 30 -1.90 24.28 4.71
C GLN A 30 -1.72 23.20 3.65
N VAL A 31 -0.60 22.48 3.64
CA VAL A 31 -0.40 21.36 2.69
C VAL A 31 -1.37 20.22 2.97
N LEU A 32 -1.64 19.93 4.25
CA LEU A 32 -2.64 18.93 4.64
C LEU A 32 -4.06 19.35 4.22
N ALA A 33 -4.42 20.62 4.36
CA ALA A 33 -5.69 21.16 3.89
C ALA A 33 -5.83 21.00 2.37
N MET A 34 -4.78 21.24 1.58
CA MET A 34 -4.79 21.01 0.13
C MET A 34 -5.16 19.57 -0.25
N ILE A 35 -4.73 18.56 0.54
CA ILE A 35 -5.13 17.17 0.31
C ILE A 35 -6.64 16.98 0.51
N GLY A 36 -7.20 17.60 1.55
CA GLY A 36 -8.62 17.54 1.87
C GLY A 36 -9.50 18.30 0.86
N ASP A 37 -9.01 19.44 0.38
CA ASP A 37 -9.70 20.34 -0.56
C ASP A 37 -9.55 19.89 -2.02
N SER A 38 -8.76 18.86 -2.30
CA SER A 38 -8.55 18.37 -3.66
C SER A 38 -9.84 17.84 -4.26
N THR A 39 -10.31 18.52 -5.31
CA THR A 39 -11.49 18.13 -6.10
C THR A 39 -11.14 17.29 -7.32
N THR A 40 -9.89 16.84 -7.44
CA THR A 40 -9.46 16.05 -8.60
C THR A 40 -10.00 14.62 -8.50
N ASP A 41 -11.08 14.36 -9.20
CA ASP A 41 -11.77 13.07 -9.23
C ASP A 41 -11.72 12.39 -10.62
N ALA A 42 -11.09 13.02 -11.60
CA ALA A 42 -10.94 12.49 -12.94
C ALA A 42 -9.49 12.60 -13.45
N PHE A 43 -8.88 11.46 -13.75
CA PHE A 43 -7.51 11.39 -14.26
C PHE A 43 -7.20 10.04 -14.90
N SER A 44 -6.12 10.01 -15.67
CA SER A 44 -5.46 8.78 -16.11
C SER A 44 -3.96 8.85 -15.80
N GLY A 45 -3.34 7.73 -15.47
CA GLY A 45 -1.93 7.73 -15.12
C GLY A 45 -1.33 6.34 -15.00
N THR A 46 -0.04 6.31 -14.78
CA THR A 46 0.70 5.08 -14.45
C THR A 46 1.22 5.21 -13.03
N VAL A 47 0.82 4.30 -12.15
CA VAL A 47 1.30 4.20 -10.78
C VAL A 47 2.42 3.16 -10.74
N LYS A 48 3.53 3.54 -10.12
CA LYS A 48 4.65 2.64 -9.83
C LYS A 48 4.73 2.45 -8.31
N THR A 49 4.87 1.21 -7.90
CA THR A 49 5.18 0.82 -6.53
C THR A 49 6.59 0.26 -6.49
N THR A 50 7.38 0.66 -5.50
CA THR A 50 8.69 0.06 -5.22
C THR A 50 8.80 -0.31 -3.75
N SER A 51 9.58 -1.35 -3.49
CA SER A 51 9.80 -1.87 -2.14
C SER A 51 11.26 -2.25 -1.99
N ASP A 52 11.91 -1.71 -0.96
CA ASP A 52 13.22 -2.09 -0.46
C ASP A 52 13.09 -2.44 1.02
N LEU A 53 12.35 -3.51 1.27
CA LEU A 53 11.96 -3.95 2.61
C LEU A 53 13.04 -4.83 3.28
N GLY A 54 14.21 -4.99 2.65
CA GLY A 54 15.27 -5.88 3.12
C GLY A 54 14.86 -7.36 3.12
N LEU A 55 13.95 -7.74 2.21
CA LEU A 55 13.47 -9.12 2.12
C LEU A 55 14.58 -10.05 1.62
N PRO A 56 14.73 -11.25 2.21
CA PRO A 56 15.72 -12.21 1.76
C PRO A 56 15.45 -12.63 0.31
N SER A 57 16.52 -12.83 -0.47
CA SER A 57 16.41 -13.41 -1.81
C SER A 57 15.93 -14.85 -1.71
N LEU A 58 14.84 -15.17 -2.40
CA LEU A 58 14.36 -16.54 -2.48
C LEU A 58 15.15 -17.30 -3.56
N PRO A 59 15.59 -18.54 -3.29
CA PRO A 59 15.97 -19.46 -4.36
C PRO A 59 14.79 -19.60 -5.33
N ALA A 60 15.06 -19.57 -6.64
CA ALA A 60 14.04 -19.85 -7.64
C ALA A 60 13.51 -21.28 -7.41
N VAL A 61 12.30 -21.39 -6.84
CA VAL A 61 11.63 -22.68 -6.62
C VAL A 61 11.23 -23.26 -7.97
N SER A 62 12.10 -24.10 -8.52
CA SER A 62 11.78 -24.92 -9.68
C SER A 62 10.93 -26.11 -9.23
N GLY A 63 9.66 -26.10 -9.62
CA GLY A 63 8.80 -27.29 -9.64
C GLY A 63 8.14 -27.67 -8.31
N GLY A 64 6.81 -27.53 -8.27
CA GLY A 64 5.90 -28.33 -7.44
C GLY A 64 5.88 -28.02 -5.95
N SER A 65 4.99 -27.13 -5.52
CA SER A 65 4.40 -27.27 -4.18
C SER A 65 2.92 -26.89 -4.18
N SER A 66 2.16 -27.66 -3.42
CA SER A 66 0.71 -27.63 -3.32
C SER A 66 0.21 -26.41 -2.55
N GLY A 67 -0.90 -25.84 -3.01
CA GLY A 67 -1.93 -25.13 -2.22
C GLY A 67 -1.53 -23.87 -1.47
N THR A 68 -0.78 -23.99 -0.37
CA THR A 68 -0.50 -22.92 0.60
C THR A 68 0.89 -22.30 0.43
N ASP A 69 1.84 -23.09 -0.04
CA ASP A 69 3.23 -22.68 -0.25
C ASP A 69 3.35 -21.66 -1.40
N SER A 70 2.53 -21.83 -2.43
CA SER A 70 2.42 -20.90 -3.56
C SER A 70 1.86 -19.54 -3.17
N ASP A 71 0.99 -19.49 -2.16
CA ASP A 71 0.28 -18.27 -1.77
C ASP A 71 1.20 -17.31 -1.01
N ILE A 72 2.03 -17.82 -0.09
CA ILE A 72 3.01 -17.00 0.63
C ILE A 72 4.08 -16.47 -0.33
N SER A 73 4.63 -17.32 -1.21
CA SER A 73 5.60 -16.87 -2.20
C SER A 73 5.01 -15.83 -3.16
N SER A 74 3.74 -15.95 -3.53
CA SER A 74 3.04 -14.97 -4.38
C SER A 74 2.84 -13.62 -3.67
N VAL A 75 2.42 -13.63 -2.40
CA VAL A 75 2.29 -12.42 -1.59
C VAL A 75 3.66 -11.76 -1.37
N LEU A 76 4.69 -12.55 -1.07
CA LEU A 76 6.03 -12.02 -0.86
C LEU A 76 6.62 -11.43 -2.14
N THR A 77 6.41 -12.10 -3.28
CA THR A 77 6.78 -11.57 -4.60
C THR A 77 6.04 -10.26 -4.89
N LEU A 78 4.75 -10.16 -4.56
CA LEU A 78 3.99 -8.92 -4.71
C LEU A 78 4.56 -7.79 -3.84
N LEU A 79 5.02 -8.10 -2.63
CA LEU A 79 5.62 -7.14 -1.71
C LEU A 79 7.03 -6.71 -2.13
N SER A 80 7.82 -7.60 -2.74
CA SER A 80 9.22 -7.34 -3.08
C SER A 80 9.43 -6.79 -4.50
N SER A 81 8.50 -7.03 -5.43
CA SER A 81 8.67 -6.64 -6.82
C SER A 81 8.10 -5.27 -7.10
N ALA A 82 8.83 -4.48 -7.90
CA ALA A 82 8.29 -3.25 -8.43
C ALA A 82 7.07 -3.56 -9.30
N GLN A 83 5.93 -2.95 -9.00
CA GLN A 83 4.68 -3.12 -9.74
C GLN A 83 4.35 -1.83 -10.47
N THR A 84 3.87 -1.98 -11.71
CA THR A 84 3.37 -0.88 -12.51
C THR A 84 1.93 -1.17 -12.87
N ALA A 85 1.05 -0.21 -12.62
CA ALA A 85 -0.36 -0.30 -12.98
C ALA A 85 -0.81 0.97 -13.69
N ARG A 86 -1.60 0.81 -14.75
CA ARG A 86 -2.34 1.93 -15.34
C ARG A 86 -3.61 2.13 -14.54
N VAL A 87 -3.91 3.38 -14.22
CA VAL A 87 -5.11 3.76 -13.49
C VAL A 87 -5.89 4.80 -14.27
N TYR A 88 -7.20 4.63 -14.31
CA TYR A 88 -8.16 5.54 -14.92
C TYR A 88 -9.28 5.77 -13.91
N VAL A 89 -9.63 7.02 -13.66
CA VAL A 89 -10.68 7.42 -12.71
C VAL A 89 -11.55 8.48 -13.37
N ASP A 90 -12.87 8.33 -13.25
CA ASP A 90 -13.90 9.31 -13.61
C ASP A 90 -14.96 9.31 -12.49
N GLY A 91 -14.68 10.08 -11.44
CA GLY A 91 -15.50 10.16 -10.24
C GLY A 91 -15.51 8.86 -9.40
N PRO A 92 -16.46 8.73 -8.45
CA PRO A 92 -16.45 7.64 -7.46
C PRO A 92 -16.95 6.29 -7.99
N THR A 93 -17.42 6.23 -9.23
CA THR A 93 -18.09 5.03 -9.78
C THR A 93 -17.47 4.48 -11.04
N LYS A 94 -16.51 5.17 -11.65
CA LYS A 94 -15.78 4.68 -12.82
C LYS A 94 -14.30 4.63 -12.52
N VAL A 95 -13.77 3.42 -12.39
CA VAL A 95 -12.37 3.16 -12.07
C VAL A 95 -11.90 1.99 -12.92
N ARG A 96 -10.72 2.09 -13.53
CA ARG A 96 -10.04 0.95 -14.13
C ARG A 96 -8.60 0.90 -13.64
N LEU A 97 -8.21 -0.24 -13.11
CA LEU A 97 -6.83 -0.60 -12.81
C LEU A 97 -6.41 -1.69 -13.77
N GLN A 98 -5.29 -1.51 -14.45
CA GLN A 98 -4.77 -2.46 -15.42
C GLN A 98 -3.29 -2.73 -15.13
N VAL A 99 -2.98 -3.96 -14.76
CA VAL A 99 -1.61 -4.44 -14.53
C VAL A 99 -1.18 -5.26 -15.74
N ILE A 100 -0.27 -4.70 -16.54
CA ILE A 100 0.28 -5.38 -17.72
C ILE A 100 1.61 -6.01 -17.34
N LYS A 101 1.72 -7.32 -17.55
CA LYS A 101 2.93 -8.13 -17.41
C LYS A 101 3.32 -8.67 -18.78
N GLN A 102 4.54 -9.21 -18.88
CA GLN A 102 4.99 -9.90 -20.09
C GLN A 102 4.05 -11.08 -20.39
N MET A 103 3.20 -10.93 -21.41
CA MET A 103 2.17 -11.89 -21.84
C MET A 103 0.98 -12.10 -20.87
N ALA A 104 0.74 -11.21 -19.91
CA ALA A 104 -0.42 -11.32 -19.03
C ALA A 104 -0.97 -9.94 -18.66
N GLU A 105 -2.27 -9.87 -18.42
CA GLU A 105 -2.99 -8.66 -18.05
C GLU A 105 -3.95 -9.02 -16.92
N GLN A 106 -3.97 -8.18 -15.90
CA GLN A 106 -4.93 -8.26 -14.81
C GLN A 106 -5.65 -6.93 -14.68
N ASP A 107 -6.96 -6.98 -14.82
CA ASP A 107 -7.81 -5.80 -14.82
C ASP A 107 -8.83 -5.85 -13.70
N VAL A 108 -9.02 -4.70 -13.05
CA VAL A 108 -10.15 -4.44 -12.18
C VAL A 108 -10.87 -3.22 -12.76
N ILE A 109 -12.10 -3.43 -13.22
CA ILE A 109 -12.92 -2.39 -13.81
C ILE A 109 -14.16 -2.20 -12.95
N ARG A 110 -14.46 -0.96 -12.58
CA ARG A 110 -15.75 -0.55 -12.04
C ARG A 110 -16.37 0.46 -13.01
N ASN A 111 -17.61 0.22 -13.41
CA ASN A 111 -18.40 1.15 -14.19
C ASN A 111 -19.81 1.23 -13.61
N GLY A 112 -20.07 2.27 -12.81
CA GLY A 112 -21.31 2.38 -12.05
C GLY A 112 -21.38 1.33 -10.94
N LYS A 113 -22.32 0.39 -11.09
CA LYS A 113 -22.53 -0.73 -10.17
C LYS A 113 -21.77 -1.98 -10.61
N ASP A 114 -21.40 -2.08 -11.87
CA ASP A 114 -20.76 -3.26 -12.42
C ASP A 114 -19.28 -3.25 -12.08
N VAL A 115 -18.80 -4.38 -11.57
CA VAL A 115 -17.40 -4.60 -11.24
C VAL A 115 -16.94 -5.87 -11.91
N TRP A 116 -15.87 -5.76 -12.69
CA TRP A 116 -15.20 -6.84 -13.37
C TRP A 116 -13.79 -7.02 -12.82
N VAL A 117 -13.40 -8.27 -12.62
CA VAL A 117 -12.01 -8.67 -12.40
C VAL A 117 -11.65 -9.66 -13.48
N TYR A 118 -10.60 -9.37 -14.25
CA TYR A 118 -10.17 -10.19 -15.37
C TYR A 118 -8.71 -10.60 -15.22
N ASP A 119 -8.42 -11.85 -15.56
CA ASP A 119 -7.06 -12.40 -15.63
C ASP A 119 -6.88 -13.05 -17.00
N SER A 120 -6.05 -12.45 -17.85
CA SER A 120 -5.86 -12.91 -19.23
C SER A 120 -5.09 -14.22 -19.32
N LYS A 121 -4.16 -14.46 -18.39
CA LYS A 121 -3.36 -15.69 -18.35
C LYS A 121 -4.23 -16.91 -18.05
N LYS A 122 -5.21 -16.74 -17.16
CA LYS A 122 -6.19 -17.78 -16.82
C LYS A 122 -7.39 -17.81 -17.78
N SER A 123 -7.56 -16.78 -18.61
CA SER A 123 -8.78 -16.54 -19.39
C SER A 123 -10.03 -16.64 -18.51
N THR A 124 -10.03 -15.93 -17.39
CA THR A 124 -11.16 -15.92 -16.44
C THR A 124 -11.61 -14.50 -16.15
N ALA A 125 -12.92 -14.30 -16.09
CA ALA A 125 -13.52 -13.06 -15.64
C ALA A 125 -14.48 -13.32 -14.48
N VAL A 126 -14.45 -12.46 -13.48
CA VAL A 126 -15.42 -12.43 -12.38
C VAL A 126 -16.21 -11.15 -12.51
N HIS A 127 -17.54 -11.28 -12.47
CA HIS A 127 -18.44 -10.14 -12.48
C HIS A 127 -19.22 -10.09 -11.17
N THR A 128 -19.45 -8.87 -10.68
CA THR A 128 -20.34 -8.62 -9.56
C THR A 128 -21.01 -7.26 -9.73
N THR A 129 -22.26 -7.16 -9.31
CA THR A 129 -22.99 -5.90 -9.24
C THR A 129 -23.03 -5.41 -7.79
N LEU A 130 -22.57 -4.19 -7.55
CA LEU A 130 -22.60 -3.55 -6.24
C LEU A 130 -24.04 -3.15 -5.86
N PRO A 131 -24.46 -3.37 -4.60
CA PRO A 131 -25.77 -2.94 -4.15
C PRO A 131 -25.88 -1.41 -4.15
N SER A 132 -27.07 -0.90 -4.45
CA SER A 132 -27.38 0.54 -4.27
C SER A 132 -27.27 0.90 -2.78
N ARG A 133 -26.18 1.55 -2.35
CA ARG A 133 -26.05 2.02 -0.97
C ARG A 133 -26.76 3.37 -0.80
N ARG A 134 -27.61 3.51 0.23
CA ARG A 134 -28.28 4.76 0.64
C ARG A 134 -27.40 5.71 1.47
N SER A 135 -26.09 5.43 1.61
CA SER A 135 -25.21 6.15 2.55
C SER A 135 -24.00 6.74 1.81
N ALA A 136 -23.71 8.01 2.09
CA ALA A 136 -22.65 8.85 1.50
C ALA A 136 -21.21 8.41 1.81
N THR A 137 -20.99 7.23 2.40
CA THR A 137 -19.64 6.70 2.63
C THR A 137 -19.21 5.90 1.41
N PRO A 138 -18.12 6.29 0.71
CA PRO A 138 -17.59 5.51 -0.40
C PRO A 138 -17.39 4.06 0.03
N ALA A 139 -17.97 3.12 -0.72
CA ALA A 139 -17.64 1.71 -0.56
C ALA A 139 -16.13 1.55 -0.85
N PRO A 140 -15.38 0.71 -0.11
CA PRO A 140 -14.01 0.43 -0.45
C PRO A 140 -13.96 -0.11 -1.88
N THR A 141 -13.38 0.68 -2.78
CA THR A 141 -13.11 0.30 -4.15
C THR A 141 -12.14 -0.88 -4.13
N PRO A 142 -12.32 -1.91 -4.98
CA PRO A 142 -11.38 -3.01 -5.06
C PRO A 142 -9.99 -2.47 -5.48
N THR A 143 -9.07 -2.46 -4.52
CA THR A 143 -7.59 -2.56 -4.62
C THR A 143 -6.82 -1.73 -5.66
N ALA A 144 -7.38 -0.66 -6.20
CA ALA A 144 -6.60 0.33 -6.95
C ALA A 144 -5.90 1.28 -5.97
N SER A 145 -4.91 0.78 -5.22
CA SER A 145 -4.10 1.61 -4.32
C SER A 145 -3.41 2.71 -5.12
N THR A 146 -4.04 3.87 -5.21
CA THR A 146 -3.43 5.09 -5.75
C THR A 146 -2.70 5.81 -4.64
N PRO A 147 -1.71 6.65 -4.95
CA PRO A 147 -1.08 7.52 -3.94
C PRO A 147 -2.11 8.34 -3.17
N ALA A 148 -3.17 8.82 -3.82
CA ALA A 148 -4.27 9.55 -3.21
C ALA A 148 -5.10 8.72 -2.22
N GLU A 149 -5.39 7.45 -2.52
CA GLU A 149 -6.06 6.55 -1.56
C GLU A 149 -5.19 6.26 -0.34
N VAL A 150 -3.90 5.99 -0.56
CA VAL A 150 -2.94 5.72 0.53
C VAL A 150 -2.78 6.96 1.41
N ALA A 151 -2.60 8.13 0.81
CA ALA A 151 -2.50 9.40 1.53
C ALA A 151 -3.75 9.68 2.37
N ARG A 152 -4.96 9.49 1.82
CA ARG A 152 -6.22 9.63 2.59
C ARG A 152 -6.30 8.69 3.77
N ALA A 153 -5.90 7.42 3.59
CA ALA A 153 -5.90 6.44 4.67
C ALA A 153 -4.91 6.79 5.80
N ILE A 154 -3.76 7.38 5.45
CA ILE A 154 -2.77 7.87 6.41
C ILE A 154 -3.31 9.11 7.14
N VAL A 155 -3.82 10.10 6.40
CA VAL A 155 -4.37 11.35 6.95
C VAL A 155 -5.53 11.08 7.91
N ALA A 156 -6.42 10.14 7.57
CA ALA A 156 -7.53 9.75 8.44
C ALA A 156 -7.10 9.12 9.78
N ARG A 157 -5.83 8.73 9.92
CA ARG A 157 -5.25 8.13 11.13
C ARG A 157 -4.22 9.04 11.81
N LEU A 158 -4.04 10.27 11.32
CA LEU A 158 -3.14 11.23 11.95
C LEU A 158 -3.62 11.57 13.36
N ASP A 159 -2.70 11.49 14.30
CA ASP A 159 -2.93 11.84 15.70
C ASP A 159 -1.73 12.63 16.26
N SER A 160 -1.78 12.96 17.55
CA SER A 160 -0.75 13.73 18.24
C SER A 160 0.60 13.00 18.36
N SER A 161 0.70 11.71 18.02
CA SER A 161 1.95 10.95 17.99
C SER A 161 2.82 11.24 16.75
N THR A 162 2.30 12.04 15.80
CA THR A 162 2.99 12.43 14.57
C THR A 162 3.39 13.90 14.61
N LYS A 163 4.62 14.22 14.21
CA LYS A 163 5.06 15.58 13.91
C LYS A 163 4.96 15.82 12.41
N LEU A 164 4.29 16.89 12.02
CA LEU A 164 4.19 17.33 10.63
C LEU A 164 5.24 18.40 10.33
N SER A 165 5.78 18.37 9.12
CA SER A 165 6.69 19.38 8.57
C SER A 165 6.56 19.43 7.05
N VAL A 166 6.96 20.54 6.43
CA VAL A 166 7.10 20.63 4.97
C VAL A 166 8.57 20.39 4.62
N GLY A 167 8.82 19.42 3.73
CA GLY A 167 10.14 19.11 3.20
C GLY A 167 10.48 19.98 1.98
N THR A 168 11.56 19.61 1.29
CA THR A 168 11.95 20.27 0.04
C THR A 168 10.90 20.06 -1.04
N ASP A 169 10.59 21.11 -1.80
CA ASP A 169 9.73 21.01 -2.97
C ASP A 169 10.28 20.02 -3.98
N SER A 170 9.39 19.27 -4.62
CA SER A 170 9.75 18.19 -5.53
C SER A 170 8.94 18.24 -6.82
N SER A 171 9.27 17.37 -7.76
CA SER A 171 8.47 17.16 -8.97
C SER A 171 8.15 15.67 -9.10
N VAL A 172 6.88 15.34 -9.26
CA VAL A 172 6.39 13.97 -9.46
C VAL A 172 5.54 13.95 -10.73
N ALA A 173 5.80 13.01 -11.64
CA ALA A 173 5.11 12.92 -12.93
C ALA A 173 5.05 14.26 -13.70
N ASN A 174 6.15 15.03 -13.71
CA ASN A 174 6.26 16.37 -14.30
C ASN A 174 5.35 17.44 -13.67
N ARG A 175 5.00 17.28 -12.39
CA ARG A 175 4.19 18.24 -11.64
C ARG A 175 4.90 18.66 -10.37
N SER A 176 5.03 19.97 -10.17
CA SER A 176 5.57 20.54 -8.94
C SER A 176 4.70 20.16 -7.74
N ALA A 177 5.35 19.72 -6.66
CA ALA A 177 4.68 19.19 -5.49
C ALA A 177 5.27 19.74 -4.20
N TYR A 178 4.39 20.07 -3.27
CA TYR A 178 4.75 20.26 -1.86
C TYR A 178 5.00 18.90 -1.22
N THR A 179 5.99 18.83 -0.34
CA THR A 179 6.36 17.58 0.32
C THR A 179 5.92 17.62 1.78
N LEU A 180 4.82 16.95 2.12
CA LEU A 180 4.38 16.81 3.52
C LEU A 180 5.12 15.65 4.17
N VAL A 181 5.84 15.92 5.25
CA VAL A 181 6.63 14.92 5.99
C VAL A 181 5.98 14.63 7.34
N LEU A 182 5.66 13.36 7.57
CA LEU A 182 5.08 12.81 8.78
C LEU A 182 6.17 12.05 9.53
N LYS A 183 6.60 12.58 10.68
CA LYS A 183 7.63 11.95 11.50
C LYS A 183 7.04 11.39 12.79
N PRO A 184 7.22 10.09 13.10
CA PRO A 184 6.85 9.54 14.40
C PRO A 184 7.58 10.26 15.53
N LYS A 185 6.85 10.64 16.59
CA LYS A 185 7.47 11.17 17.82
C LYS A 185 8.07 10.07 18.69
N ALA A 186 7.51 8.86 18.62
CA ALA A 186 8.00 7.70 19.35
C ALA A 186 9.32 7.17 18.74
N SER A 187 10.25 6.74 19.59
CA SER A 187 11.48 6.05 19.19
C SER A 187 11.26 4.54 18.96
N GLY A 188 10.23 3.95 19.58
CA GLY A 188 9.90 2.53 19.51
C GLY A 188 9.19 2.08 18.23
N THR A 189 9.55 2.66 17.08
CA THR A 189 9.00 2.31 15.75
C THR A 189 10.10 2.11 14.73
N LEU A 190 9.89 1.22 13.76
CA LEU A 190 10.78 1.01 12.62
C LEU A 190 10.67 2.14 11.59
N VAL A 191 9.59 2.92 11.61
CA VAL A 191 9.37 4.01 10.66
C VAL A 191 10.20 5.23 11.07
N SER A 192 11.01 5.74 10.16
CA SER A 192 11.73 7.01 10.33
C SER A 192 10.84 8.20 9.94
N SER A 193 10.16 8.09 8.80
CA SER A 193 9.22 9.09 8.29
C SER A 193 8.34 8.51 7.18
N VAL A 194 7.17 9.11 6.99
CA VAL A 194 6.35 8.97 5.80
C VAL A 194 6.30 10.32 5.10
N THR A 195 6.38 10.33 3.78
CA THR A 195 6.35 11.54 2.96
C THR A 195 5.20 11.44 1.97
N ILE A 196 4.47 12.54 1.77
CA ILE A 196 3.39 12.67 0.79
C ILE A 196 3.75 13.85 -0.12
N ALA A 197 3.97 13.58 -1.40
CA ALA A 197 4.09 14.62 -2.42
C ALA A 197 2.69 15.06 -2.86
N VAL A 198 2.38 16.35 -2.73
CA VAL A 198 1.05 16.93 -2.96
C VAL A 198 1.14 17.93 -4.10
N ASP A 199 0.36 17.70 -5.16
CA ASP A 199 0.34 18.58 -6.33
C ASP A 199 0.07 20.04 -5.94
N ALA A 200 0.98 20.95 -6.31
CA ALA A 200 0.92 22.34 -5.90
C ALA A 200 -0.29 23.10 -6.46
N LYS A 201 -0.90 22.61 -7.54
CA LYS A 201 -2.05 23.25 -8.20
C LYS A 201 -3.39 22.70 -7.73
N THR A 202 -3.48 21.38 -7.56
CA THR A 202 -4.76 20.67 -7.36
C THR A 202 -4.91 20.03 -6.00
N GLY A 203 -3.84 19.95 -5.20
CA GLY A 203 -3.83 19.25 -3.92
C GLY A 203 -3.87 17.72 -4.03
N LEU A 204 -3.86 17.15 -5.23
CA LEU A 204 -3.87 15.70 -5.43
C LEU A 204 -2.56 15.08 -4.91
N PRO A 205 -2.60 14.07 -4.01
CA PRO A 205 -1.40 13.34 -3.64
C PRO A 205 -0.83 12.56 -4.84
N LEU A 206 0.42 12.85 -5.18
CA LEU A 206 1.12 12.31 -6.35
C LEU A 206 2.01 11.11 -6.01
N GLU A 207 2.58 11.09 -4.80
CA GLU A 207 3.41 10.00 -4.29
C GLU A 207 3.27 9.90 -2.77
N VAL A 208 3.32 8.68 -2.26
CA VAL A 208 3.54 8.38 -0.85
C VAL A 208 4.77 7.49 -0.72
N SER A 209 5.70 7.85 0.15
CA SER A 209 6.87 7.04 0.46
C SER A 209 7.07 6.87 1.96
N ALA A 210 7.56 5.70 2.37
CA ALA A 210 7.87 5.38 3.75
C ALA A 210 9.35 5.01 3.88
N LYS A 211 10.04 5.65 4.81
CA LYS A 211 11.46 5.44 5.09
C LYS A 211 11.62 4.70 6.39
N ALA A 212 12.34 3.58 6.37
CA ALA A 212 12.70 2.85 7.57
C ALA A 212 13.85 3.54 8.33
N ARG A 213 13.93 3.33 9.64
CA ARG A 213 15.10 3.73 10.44
C ARG A 213 16.33 2.98 9.95
N GLY A 214 17.44 3.69 9.81
CA GLY A 214 18.71 3.13 9.33
C GLY A 214 18.85 3.03 7.81
N GLN A 215 17.79 3.26 7.03
CA GLN A 215 17.87 3.30 5.58
C GLN A 215 18.14 4.72 5.05
N LYS A 216 18.82 4.82 3.90
CA LYS A 216 19.03 6.09 3.18
C LYS A 216 17.86 6.40 2.25
N ASP A 217 17.44 5.40 1.48
CA ASP A 217 16.34 5.49 0.53
C ASP A 217 15.01 5.09 1.16
N ALA A 218 13.91 5.20 0.40
CA ALA A 218 12.60 4.79 0.87
C ALA A 218 12.49 3.25 0.89
N ALA A 219 12.01 2.70 2.00
CA ALA A 219 11.73 1.27 2.13
C ALA A 219 10.52 0.85 1.28
N PHE A 220 9.61 1.79 1.02
CA PHE A 220 8.44 1.60 0.20
C PHE A 220 8.05 2.92 -0.45
N SER A 221 7.62 2.91 -1.70
CA SER A 221 6.98 4.05 -2.33
C SER A 221 5.88 3.63 -3.30
N ILE A 222 4.89 4.50 -3.44
CA ILE A 222 3.84 4.41 -4.44
C ILE A 222 3.58 5.79 -5.02
N GLY A 223 3.80 5.96 -6.32
CA GLY A 223 3.74 7.26 -6.98
C GLY A 223 3.36 7.19 -8.45
N PHE A 224 2.85 8.29 -8.98
CA PHE A 224 2.64 8.41 -10.43
C PHE A 224 3.98 8.56 -11.14
N SER A 225 4.23 7.73 -12.15
CA SER A 225 5.30 7.96 -13.14
C SER A 225 4.81 8.82 -14.31
N ASN A 226 3.50 8.80 -14.56
CA ASN A 226 2.81 9.67 -15.50
C ASN A 226 1.40 9.97 -14.97
N LEU A 227 0.92 11.20 -15.17
CA LEU A 227 -0.41 11.62 -14.78
C LEU A 227 -0.97 12.64 -15.77
N VAL A 228 -2.18 12.39 -16.24
CA VAL A 228 -3.00 13.30 -17.03
C VAL A 228 -4.28 13.55 -16.25
N ILE A 229 -4.45 14.78 -15.78
CA ILE A 229 -5.69 15.22 -15.09
C ILE A 229 -6.75 15.54 -16.15
N GLY A 230 -7.97 15.08 -15.91
CA GLY A 230 -9.10 15.24 -16.82
C GLY A 230 -9.86 13.93 -17.00
N LYS A 231 -11.09 14.04 -17.51
CA LYS A 231 -12.00 12.91 -17.72
C LYS A 231 -11.46 11.94 -18.79
N PRO A 232 -11.16 10.68 -18.44
CA PRO A 232 -10.87 9.64 -19.42
C PRO A 232 -12.08 9.37 -20.32
N ALA A 233 -11.84 8.93 -21.56
CA ALA A 233 -12.92 8.56 -22.47
C ALA A 233 -13.79 7.43 -21.90
N GLU A 234 -15.11 7.46 -22.10
CA GLU A 234 -16.05 6.51 -21.47
C GLU A 234 -15.76 5.05 -21.82
N ARG A 235 -15.32 4.80 -23.06
CA ARG A 235 -14.90 3.48 -23.55
C ARG A 235 -13.78 2.84 -22.72
N THR A 236 -13.02 3.63 -21.96
CA THR A 236 -11.97 3.14 -21.04
C THR A 236 -12.54 2.22 -19.96
N PHE A 237 -13.77 2.50 -19.51
CA PHE A 237 -14.45 1.80 -18.42
C PHE A 237 -15.41 0.72 -18.91
N GLU A 238 -15.62 0.61 -20.22
CA GLU A 238 -16.39 -0.47 -20.81
C GLU A 238 -15.52 -1.73 -20.87
N PHE A 239 -16.04 -2.83 -20.36
CA PHE A 239 -15.37 -4.12 -20.41
C PHE A 239 -16.34 -5.18 -20.95
N THR A 240 -15.85 -5.96 -21.90
CA THR A 240 -16.53 -7.17 -22.39
C THR A 240 -15.51 -8.30 -22.33
N PRO A 241 -15.76 -9.36 -21.53
CA PRO A 241 -14.81 -10.47 -21.45
C PRO A 241 -14.60 -11.09 -22.84
N PRO A 242 -13.36 -11.48 -23.19
CA PRO A 242 -13.12 -12.20 -24.45
C PRO A 242 -13.98 -13.46 -24.54
N LYS A 243 -14.36 -13.86 -25.76
CA LYS A 243 -15.25 -15.04 -25.98
C LYS A 243 -14.72 -16.35 -25.37
N SER A 244 -13.39 -16.47 -25.23
CA SER A 244 -12.74 -17.63 -24.63
C SER A 244 -12.73 -17.60 -23.09
N ALA A 245 -13.09 -16.49 -22.46
CA ALA A 245 -12.94 -16.31 -21.03
C ALA A 245 -14.09 -17.00 -20.27
N LYS A 246 -13.74 -17.79 -19.25
CA LYS A 246 -14.72 -18.34 -18.30
C LYS A 246 -15.23 -17.24 -17.38
N VAL A 247 -16.48 -16.83 -17.56
CA VAL A 247 -17.14 -15.83 -16.72
C VAL A 247 -17.77 -16.48 -15.48
N THR A 248 -17.54 -15.90 -14.31
CA THR A 248 -18.15 -16.31 -13.05
C THR A 248 -18.89 -15.12 -12.42
N GLU A 249 -20.20 -15.24 -12.26
CA GLU A 249 -21.01 -14.25 -11.56
C GLU A 249 -20.93 -14.46 -10.06
N LYS A 250 -20.70 -13.37 -9.32
CA LYS A 250 -20.74 -13.36 -7.85
C LYS A 250 -21.72 -12.30 -7.37
N LYS A 251 -22.41 -12.61 -6.29
CA LYS A 251 -23.17 -11.59 -5.55
C LYS A 251 -22.19 -10.78 -4.71
N ALA A 252 -22.35 -9.46 -4.69
CA ALA A 252 -21.57 -8.61 -3.82
C ALA A 252 -21.75 -9.03 -2.36
N PRO A 253 -20.68 -9.00 -1.53
CA PRO A 253 -20.81 -9.26 -0.10
C PRO A 253 -21.82 -8.28 0.50
N THR A 254 -22.94 -8.78 0.99
CA THR A 254 -23.86 -7.95 1.78
C THR A 254 -23.22 -7.73 3.13
N HIS A 255 -22.60 -6.56 3.33
CA HIS A 255 -22.39 -6.07 4.69
C HIS A 255 -23.75 -5.73 5.27
N SER A 256 -24.42 -6.73 5.84
CA SER A 256 -25.54 -6.50 6.74
C SER A 256 -25.04 -5.55 7.81
N ALA A 257 -25.64 -4.37 7.88
CA ALA A 257 -25.56 -3.52 9.04
C ALA A 257 -25.81 -4.41 10.27
N ARG A 258 -24.95 -4.26 11.28
CA ARG A 258 -25.05 -4.86 12.60
C ARG A 258 -26.53 -4.98 13.00
N PRO A 259 -27.10 -6.20 13.15
CA PRO A 259 -28.40 -6.33 13.77
C PRO A 259 -28.18 -6.06 15.27
N ASP A 260 -28.89 -5.06 15.78
CA ASP A 260 -29.16 -5.00 17.21
C ASP A 260 -29.77 -6.32 17.68
N SER A 261 -29.46 -6.68 18.92
CA SER A 261 -29.77 -7.95 19.57
C SER A 261 -31.19 -8.48 19.30
N LYS A 262 -31.30 -9.75 18.90
CA LYS A 262 -31.93 -10.85 19.66
C LYS A 262 -32.30 -12.01 18.71
N ASN A 263 -31.77 -13.19 19.04
CA ASN A 263 -32.37 -14.51 18.83
C ASN A 263 -32.65 -15.01 17.39
N HIS A 264 -31.94 -16.05 16.94
CA HIS A 264 -32.41 -17.43 16.69
C HIS A 264 -31.33 -18.23 15.93
N GLY A 265 -31.22 -19.52 16.28
CA GLY A 265 -30.11 -20.40 15.91
C GLY A 265 -30.12 -20.90 14.46
N GLY A 266 -28.93 -21.36 14.04
CA GLY A 266 -28.72 -22.10 12.79
C GLY A 266 -27.30 -21.91 12.25
N THR A 267 -26.49 -22.97 12.30
CA THR A 267 -25.13 -23.15 11.73
C THR A 267 -24.00 -22.25 12.28
N LYS A 268 -23.18 -22.85 13.17
CA LYS A 268 -21.95 -22.27 13.72
C LYS A 268 -20.86 -22.16 12.64
N THR A 269 -20.74 -21.01 12.01
CA THR A 269 -19.42 -20.49 11.62
C THR A 269 -18.76 -19.97 12.90
N PRO A 270 -17.47 -20.23 13.20
CA PRO A 270 -16.84 -19.65 14.38
C PRO A 270 -16.86 -18.12 14.29
N ALA A 271 -17.78 -17.51 15.01
CA ALA A 271 -17.84 -16.08 15.20
C ALA A 271 -16.77 -15.67 16.22
N GLY A 272 -15.98 -14.65 15.91
CA GLY A 272 -15.58 -13.69 16.95
C GLY A 272 -14.18 -13.75 17.51
N VAL A 273 -13.16 -14.15 16.76
CA VAL A 273 -11.76 -13.96 17.20
C VAL A 273 -11.29 -12.58 16.72
N LYS A 274 -11.48 -11.55 17.55
CA LYS A 274 -11.07 -10.18 17.21
C LYS A 274 -9.60 -9.97 17.57
N PRO A 275 -8.78 -9.40 16.67
CA PRO A 275 -7.46 -8.91 17.04
C PRO A 275 -7.59 -7.82 18.10
N THR A 276 -6.67 -7.80 19.05
CA THR A 276 -6.52 -6.71 20.02
C THR A 276 -5.36 -5.82 19.61
N VAL A 277 -5.37 -4.56 20.06
CA VAL A 277 -4.28 -3.61 19.81
C VAL A 277 -3.67 -3.24 21.15
N VAL A 278 -2.36 -3.43 21.27
CA VAL A 278 -1.57 -3.07 22.45
C VAL A 278 -0.70 -1.87 22.11
N GLY A 279 -0.83 -0.79 22.89
CA GLY A 279 -0.19 0.50 22.61
C GLY A 279 -1.01 1.37 21.66
N SER A 280 -0.40 2.44 21.15
CA SER A 280 -1.06 3.44 20.31
C SER A 280 -0.10 4.04 19.27
N GLY A 281 -0.66 4.71 18.27
CA GLY A 281 0.09 5.38 17.21
C GLY A 281 1.11 4.47 16.53
N TRP A 282 2.31 5.00 16.29
CA TRP A 282 3.42 4.31 15.61
C TRP A 282 4.04 3.13 16.38
N SER A 283 3.67 2.96 17.65
CA SER A 283 4.18 1.87 18.51
C SER A 283 3.11 0.82 18.84
N ALA A 284 1.96 0.88 18.15
CA ALA A 284 0.90 -0.09 18.30
C ALA A 284 1.32 -1.48 17.78
N VAL A 285 0.90 -2.52 18.50
CA VAL A 285 1.06 -3.92 18.14
C VAL A 285 -0.32 -4.55 18.03
N ILE A 286 -0.61 -5.14 16.88
CA ILE A 286 -1.82 -5.94 16.69
C ILE A 286 -1.52 -7.34 17.17
N VAL A 287 -2.38 -7.89 18.03
CA VAL A 287 -2.28 -9.26 18.55
C VAL A 287 -3.48 -10.05 18.04
N SER A 288 -3.21 -11.05 17.22
CA SER A 288 -4.19 -12.02 16.75
C SER A 288 -4.13 -13.28 17.63
N PRO A 289 -5.27 -13.75 18.17
CA PRO A 289 -5.34 -14.97 18.97
C PRO A 289 -5.01 -16.22 18.16
N LYS A 290 -4.73 -17.34 18.83
CA LYS A 290 -4.40 -18.63 18.19
C LYS A 290 -5.55 -19.22 17.34
N GLU A 291 -6.78 -18.83 17.65
CA GLU A 291 -7.97 -19.19 16.90
C GLU A 291 -8.13 -18.38 15.59
N SER A 292 -7.27 -17.38 15.38
CA SER A 292 -7.21 -16.61 14.13
C SER A 292 -6.72 -17.51 12.99
N PRO A 293 -7.26 -17.39 11.77
CA PRO A 293 -6.69 -18.07 10.59
C PRO A 293 -5.19 -17.82 10.39
N LEU A 294 -4.67 -16.70 10.90
CA LEU A 294 -3.25 -16.35 10.82
C LEU A 294 -2.34 -17.29 11.61
N SER A 295 -2.85 -18.04 12.61
CA SER A 295 -2.03 -18.99 13.37
C SER A 295 -1.48 -20.13 12.49
N SER A 296 -2.17 -20.43 11.38
CA SER A 296 -1.73 -21.41 10.39
C SER A 296 -0.41 -21.05 9.68
N LEU A 297 0.06 -19.79 9.77
CA LEU A 297 1.35 -19.35 9.22
C LEU A 297 2.52 -20.15 9.79
N GLY A 298 2.48 -20.50 11.09
CA GLY A 298 3.53 -21.28 11.74
C GLY A 298 3.67 -22.71 11.20
N SER A 299 2.64 -23.23 10.55
CA SER A 299 2.63 -24.58 9.97
C SER A 299 3.18 -24.65 8.56
N VAL A 300 3.49 -23.50 7.92
CA VAL A 300 3.99 -23.46 6.54
C VAL A 300 5.49 -23.69 6.51
N LYS A 301 5.98 -24.60 5.67
CA LYS A 301 7.41 -24.97 5.64
C LYS A 301 8.32 -23.78 5.34
N GLN A 302 7.95 -22.97 4.37
CA GLN A 302 8.68 -21.76 3.95
C GLN A 302 8.69 -20.68 5.03
N PHE A 303 7.72 -20.70 5.96
CA PHE A 303 7.73 -19.77 7.08
C PHE A 303 9.01 -19.91 7.89
N SER A 304 9.47 -21.14 8.16
CA SER A 304 10.73 -21.39 8.86
C SER A 304 11.97 -20.85 8.13
N GLN A 305 11.94 -20.79 6.80
CA GLN A 305 13.04 -20.28 5.97
C GLN A 305 13.05 -18.75 5.89
N LEU A 306 11.89 -18.12 6.04
CA LEU A 306 11.71 -16.67 5.97
C LEU A 306 11.70 -16.01 7.35
N THR A 307 11.81 -16.80 8.41
CA THR A 307 11.75 -16.32 9.79
C THR A 307 12.95 -16.76 10.61
N THR A 308 13.35 -15.86 11.50
CA THR A 308 14.39 -16.11 12.49
C THR A 308 13.76 -16.65 13.76
N ALA A 309 14.34 -17.70 14.34
CA ALA A 309 13.93 -18.20 15.65
C ALA A 309 14.26 -17.16 16.74
N VAL A 310 13.33 -16.96 17.67
CA VAL A 310 13.47 -16.09 18.84
C VAL A 310 12.92 -16.81 20.06
N ASP A 311 13.11 -16.25 21.24
CA ASP A 311 12.47 -16.77 22.44
C ASP A 311 10.94 -16.75 22.30
N GLY A 312 10.29 -17.90 22.51
CA GLY A 312 8.85 -18.07 22.40
C GLY A 312 8.24 -18.03 20.99
N GLY A 313 9.04 -18.15 19.91
CA GLY A 313 8.50 -18.31 18.56
C GLY A 313 9.45 -17.98 17.40
N ARG A 314 8.89 -17.48 16.30
CA ARG A 314 9.65 -17.07 15.10
C ARG A 314 9.18 -15.74 14.55
N VAL A 315 10.13 -14.95 14.05
CA VAL A 315 9.87 -13.59 13.55
C VAL A 315 10.15 -13.49 12.07
N PHE A 316 9.17 -13.02 11.32
CA PHE A 316 9.35 -12.45 9.99
C PHE A 316 9.72 -10.97 10.13
N HIS A 317 10.89 -10.60 9.61
CA HIS A 317 11.45 -9.26 9.74
C HIS A 317 11.49 -8.55 8.39
N THR A 318 11.10 -7.28 8.38
CA THR A 318 11.33 -6.34 7.27
C THR A 318 11.77 -4.99 7.82
N SER A 319 12.20 -4.09 6.95
CA SER A 319 12.60 -2.74 7.35
C SER A 319 11.46 -1.88 7.92
N LEU A 320 10.20 -2.17 7.60
CA LEU A 320 9.03 -1.38 8.08
C LEU A 320 8.06 -2.13 8.99
N LEU A 321 8.13 -3.46 9.03
CA LEU A 321 7.17 -4.32 9.72
C LEU A 321 7.86 -5.55 10.29
N ASN A 322 7.49 -5.92 11.51
CA ASN A 322 7.80 -7.20 12.10
C ASN A 322 6.52 -7.99 12.35
N VAL A 323 6.57 -9.30 12.14
CA VAL A 323 5.52 -10.24 12.50
C VAL A 323 6.12 -11.38 13.32
N LEU A 324 5.65 -11.55 14.54
CA LEU A 324 6.01 -12.66 15.44
C LEU A 324 4.88 -13.68 15.43
N VAL A 325 5.20 -14.93 15.10
CA VAL A 325 4.33 -16.08 15.36
C VAL A 325 4.90 -16.80 16.58
N THR A 326 4.12 -16.80 17.66
CA THR A 326 4.52 -17.38 18.95
C THR A 326 4.24 -18.88 19.00
N ASP A 327 4.93 -19.60 19.88
CA ASP A 327 4.75 -21.05 20.08
C ASP A 327 3.34 -21.41 20.59
N ASP A 328 2.66 -20.47 21.27
CA ASP A 328 1.29 -20.64 21.74
C ASP A 328 0.22 -20.40 20.65
N GLY A 329 0.65 -20.04 19.44
CA GLY A 329 -0.18 -19.85 18.25
C GLY A 329 -0.67 -18.41 18.04
N ARG A 330 -0.36 -17.45 18.92
CA ARG A 330 -0.66 -16.02 18.67
C ARG A 330 0.22 -15.45 17.56
N VAL A 331 -0.34 -14.50 16.81
CA VAL A 331 0.39 -13.73 15.79
C VAL A 331 0.39 -12.25 16.17
N LEU A 332 1.56 -11.68 16.37
CA LEU A 332 1.75 -10.28 16.71
C LEU A 332 2.39 -9.55 15.53
N ALA A 333 1.86 -8.39 15.16
CA ALA A 333 2.39 -7.60 14.05
C ALA A 333 2.44 -6.11 14.40
N GLY A 334 3.52 -5.44 13.97
CA GLY A 334 3.64 -4.00 14.13
C GLY A 334 4.90 -3.44 13.50
N SER A 335 4.87 -2.14 13.20
CA SER A 335 6.04 -1.38 12.75
C SER A 335 6.95 -1.02 13.93
N VAL A 336 7.28 -2.00 14.75
CA VAL A 336 8.03 -1.85 16.02
C VAL A 336 9.22 -2.82 16.06
N PRO A 337 10.27 -2.52 16.85
CA PRO A 337 11.38 -3.46 17.05
C PRO A 337 10.93 -4.83 17.57
N ILE A 338 11.70 -5.88 17.26
CA ILE A 338 11.39 -7.27 17.68
C ILE A 338 11.23 -7.37 19.20
N SER A 339 12.07 -6.69 19.97
CA SER A 339 12.00 -6.64 21.44
C SER A 339 10.64 -6.15 21.95
N ARG A 340 9.96 -5.25 21.22
CA ARG A 340 8.61 -4.80 21.58
C ARG A 340 7.57 -5.88 21.36
N LEU A 341 7.67 -6.64 20.26
CA LEU A 341 6.76 -7.77 20.01
C LEU A 341 6.92 -8.85 21.09
N LEU A 342 8.16 -9.19 21.45
CA LEU A 342 8.46 -10.14 22.52
C LEU A 342 7.92 -9.66 23.88
N ALA A 343 8.10 -8.39 24.21
CA ALA A 343 7.56 -7.82 25.45
C ALA A 343 6.02 -7.87 25.50
N VAL A 344 5.34 -7.66 24.37
CA VAL A 344 3.87 -7.79 24.29
C VAL A 344 3.44 -9.26 24.38
N ALA A 345 4.19 -10.18 23.76
CA ALA A 345 3.90 -11.61 23.83
C ALA A 345 4.06 -12.18 25.25
N ALA A 346 5.07 -11.71 26.01
CA ALA A 346 5.32 -12.12 27.39
C ALA A 346 4.30 -11.59 28.40
N ALA A 347 3.54 -10.55 28.06
CA ALA A 347 2.48 -10.04 28.94
C ALA A 347 1.30 -11.03 28.96
N PRO A 348 0.70 -11.30 30.14
CA PRO A 348 -0.51 -12.10 30.22
C PRO A 348 -1.62 -11.46 29.38
N SER A 349 -2.35 -12.29 28.62
CA SER A 349 -3.45 -11.80 27.78
C SER A 349 -4.43 -11.02 28.66
N PRO A 350 -4.89 -9.81 28.25
CA PRO A 350 -5.89 -9.09 29.01
C PRO A 350 -7.13 -9.99 29.11
N THR A 351 -7.48 -10.37 30.33
CA THR A 351 -8.74 -11.05 30.64
C THR A 351 -9.88 -10.20 30.10
N THR A 352 -10.72 -10.80 29.26
CA THR A 352 -11.92 -10.18 28.68
C THR A 352 -12.97 -9.93 29.76
#